data_AF-A0AAU9PFH3-F1
#
_entry.id   AF-A0AAU9PFH3-F1
#
_cell.length_a   1.000
_cell.length_b   1.000
_cell.length_c   1.000
_cell.angle_alpha   90.00
_cell.angle_beta   90.00
_cell.angle_gamma   90.00
#
_symmetry.space_group_name_H-M   'P 1'
#
loop_
_entity.id
_entity.type
_entity.pdbx_description
1 polymer ?
#
loop_
_entity_poly.entity_id
_entity_poly.type
_entity_poly.pdbx_seq_one_letter_code
_entity_poly.pdbx_strand_id
1 'polypeptide(L)'
;MELQILITLLLFLLLVLFPIFFLFRGKKYPDRLPPGSLGLPVIGQSLGLLKALKADKVDKWFQEGITKHGPIWKASLFGYPTVVLHGPTANKFIYTCDGNILTNTQPPSISRILGSKNIIELAGHDHKRVRAALTSFLKLEVLKQYAAKVDEEIQHHLQTHWHGQHEVQVYEILNFFVLR
;
A
#
# COMPACT_ATOMS: atom_id res chain seq x y z
N MET A 1 26.60 -24.62 -38.70
CA MET A 1 25.56 -24.77 -37.67
C MET A 1 25.99 -24.15 -36.35
N GLU A 2 27.11 -24.60 -35.76
CA GLU A 2 27.66 -24.07 -34.49
C GLU A 2 27.86 -22.53 -34.46
N LEU A 3 28.48 -21.96 -35.50
CA LEU A 3 28.75 -20.52 -35.56
C LEU A 3 27.46 -19.68 -35.58
N GLN A 4 26.42 -20.16 -36.26
CA GLN A 4 25.14 -19.46 -36.36
C GLN A 4 24.38 -19.50 -35.02
N ILE A 5 24.44 -20.63 -34.30
CA ILE A 5 23.86 -20.75 -32.95
C ILE A 5 24.56 -19.76 -31.99
N LEU A 6 25.89 -19.68 -32.04
CA LEU A 6 26.65 -18.77 -31.19
C LEU A 6 26.30 -17.29 -31.44
N ILE A 7 26.20 -16.88 -32.72
CA ILE A 7 25.80 -15.52 -33.09
C ILE A 7 24.39 -15.21 -32.59
N THR A 8 23.46 -16.15 -32.72
CA THR A 8 22.07 -15.97 -32.28
C THR A 8 21.98 -15.81 -30.76
N LEU A 9 22.73 -16.61 -30.00
CA LEU A 9 22.81 -16.48 -28.54
C LEU A 9 23.44 -15.16 -28.11
N LEU A 10 24.49 -14.69 -28.81
CA LEU A 10 25.13 -13.41 -28.53
C LEU A 10 24.18 -12.23 -28.79
N LEU A 11 23.46 -12.24 -29.92
CA LEU A 11 22.48 -11.20 -30.25
C LEU A 11 21.33 -11.18 -29.24
N PHE A 12 20.84 -12.36 -28.83
CA PHE A 12 19.84 -12.47 -27.78
C PHE A 12 20.35 -11.92 -26.44
N LEU A 13 21.58 -12.25 -26.05
CA LEU A 13 22.21 -11.74 -24.84
C LEU A 13 22.33 -10.22 -24.88
N LEU A 14 22.79 -9.64 -26.00
CA LEU A 14 22.89 -8.20 -26.17
C LEU A 14 21.51 -7.52 -26.13
N LEU A 15 20.50 -8.11 -26.77
CA LEU A 15 19.13 -7.62 -26.76
C LEU A 15 18.54 -7.57 -25.34
N VAL A 16 18.90 -8.52 -24.48
CA VAL A 16 18.48 -8.55 -23.07
C VAL A 16 19.35 -7.62 -22.20
N LEU A 17 20.67 -7.62 -22.37
CA LEU A 17 21.59 -6.86 -21.51
C LEU A 17 21.58 -5.36 -21.82
N PHE A 18 21.34 -4.95 -23.07
CA PHE A 18 21.32 -3.54 -23.47
C PHE A 18 20.25 -2.71 -22.72
N PRO A 19 18.96 -3.10 -22.65
CA PRO A 19 17.98 -2.37 -21.87
C PRO A 19 18.28 -2.45 -20.36
N ILE A 20 18.80 -3.57 -19.87
CA ILE A 20 19.22 -3.72 -18.47
C ILE A 20 20.31 -2.71 -18.13
N PHE A 21 21.34 -2.60 -18.96
CA PHE A 21 22.41 -1.62 -18.80
C PHE A 21 21.88 -0.18 -18.75
N PHE A 22 20.95 0.15 -19.64
CA PHE A 22 20.34 1.49 -19.65
C PHE A 22 19.41 1.73 -18.45
N LEU A 23 18.76 0.68 -17.93
CA LEU A 23 17.97 0.74 -16.69
C LEU A 23 18.86 0.97 -15.45
N PHE A 24 20.06 0.41 -15.43
CA PHE A 24 21.05 0.64 -14.37
C PHE A 24 21.78 1.99 -14.49
N ARG A 25 21.66 2.69 -15.63
CA ARG A 25 21.99 4.12 -15.73
C ARG A 25 20.98 4.92 -14.89
N GLY A 26 21.26 5.00 -13.60
CA GLY A 26 20.38 5.64 -12.62
C GLY A 26 20.04 7.08 -13.01
N LYS A 27 18.79 7.48 -12.75
CA LYS A 27 18.40 8.89 -12.79
C LYS A 27 19.26 9.66 -11.78
N LYS A 28 19.87 10.76 -12.21
CA LYS A 28 20.54 11.70 -11.30
C LYS A 28 19.47 12.50 -10.56
N TYR A 29 19.57 12.55 -9.24
CA TYR A 29 18.67 13.32 -8.41
C TYR A 29 19.44 14.47 -7.75
N PRO A 30 18.76 15.54 -7.32
CA PRO A 30 19.41 16.65 -6.63
C PRO A 30 20.16 16.19 -5.38
N ASP A 31 21.24 16.90 -5.03
CA ASP A 31 22.06 16.57 -3.86
C ASP A 31 21.35 16.80 -2.52
N ARG A 32 20.22 17.54 -2.52
CA ARG A 32 19.43 17.86 -1.33
C ARG A 32 18.31 16.87 -1.04
N LEU A 33 18.58 15.57 -1.17
CA LEU A 33 17.62 14.51 -0.83
C LEU A 33 17.94 13.88 0.53
N PRO A 34 16.92 13.33 1.22
CA PRO A 34 17.14 12.49 2.39
C PRO A 34 18.12 11.34 2.13
N PRO A 35 18.81 10.85 3.18
CA PRO A 35 19.67 9.67 3.08
C PRO A 35 18.87 8.44 2.63
N GLY A 36 19.55 7.43 2.11
CA GLY A 36 18.91 6.19 1.64
C GLY A 36 19.25 5.83 0.20
N SER A 37 18.72 4.70 -0.26
CA SER A 37 18.96 4.17 -1.60
C SER A 37 17.64 3.91 -2.33
N LEU A 38 17.59 4.24 -3.62
CA LEU A 38 16.46 3.87 -4.46
C LEU A 38 16.43 2.38 -4.81
N GLY A 39 17.48 1.61 -4.48
CA GLY A 39 17.52 0.17 -4.71
C GLY A 39 17.69 -0.19 -6.19
N LEU A 40 17.14 -1.35 -6.58
CA LEU A 40 17.23 -1.86 -7.95
C LEU A 40 16.42 -0.99 -8.93
N PRO A 41 16.82 -0.88 -10.20
CA PRO A 41 16.01 -0.22 -11.22
C PRO A 41 14.59 -0.80 -11.28
N VAL A 42 13.60 0.06 -11.52
CA VAL A 42 12.16 -0.27 -11.64
C VAL A 42 11.50 -0.78 -10.36
N ILE A 43 12.07 -1.77 -9.67
CA ILE A 43 11.43 -2.42 -8.53
C ILE A 43 11.83 -1.76 -7.21
N GLY A 44 13.01 -1.17 -7.13
CA GLY A 44 13.52 -0.53 -5.92
C GLY A 44 13.64 -1.48 -4.75
N GLN A 45 13.01 -1.13 -3.63
CA GLN A 45 12.95 -1.92 -2.40
C GLN A 45 11.60 -2.66 -2.22
N SER A 46 10.72 -2.61 -3.23
CA SER A 46 9.34 -3.12 -3.14
C SER A 46 9.25 -4.60 -2.77
N LEU A 47 10.16 -5.44 -3.27
CA LEU A 47 10.15 -6.87 -2.93
C LEU A 47 10.47 -7.12 -1.46
N GLY A 48 11.35 -6.30 -0.87
CA GLY A 48 11.64 -6.36 0.57
C GLY A 48 10.40 -6.00 1.38
N LEU A 49 9.73 -4.91 1.01
CA LEU A 49 8.48 -4.48 1.64
C LEU A 49 7.37 -5.53 1.48
N LEU A 50 7.16 -6.07 0.28
CA LEU A 50 6.14 -7.10 0.01
C LEU A 50 6.44 -8.41 0.76
N LYS A 51 7.70 -8.80 0.87
CA LYS A 51 8.12 -9.96 1.68
C LYS A 51 7.82 -9.72 3.16
N ALA A 52 8.11 -8.52 3.66
CA ALA A 52 7.82 -8.13 5.03
C ALA A 52 6.30 -8.12 5.31
N LEU A 53 5.50 -7.58 4.40
CA LEU A 53 4.02 -7.63 4.48
C LEU A 53 3.50 -9.06 4.53
N LYS A 54 3.96 -9.95 3.63
CA LYS A 54 3.55 -11.36 3.62
C LYS A 54 3.95 -12.13 4.87
N ALA A 55 5.03 -11.71 5.54
CA ALA A 55 5.56 -12.37 6.72
C ALA A 55 5.12 -11.70 8.03
N ASP A 56 4.22 -10.71 7.97
CA ASP A 56 3.78 -9.87 9.10
C ASP A 56 4.95 -9.24 9.88
N LYS A 57 5.89 -8.64 9.13
CA LYS A 57 7.14 -8.03 9.64
C LYS A 57 7.40 -6.64 9.05
N VAL A 58 6.33 -5.96 8.65
CA VAL A 58 6.43 -4.63 8.01
C VAL A 58 7.03 -3.59 8.95
N ASP A 59 6.71 -3.69 10.25
CA ASP A 59 7.29 -2.91 11.34
C ASP A 59 8.82 -3.04 11.35
N LYS A 60 9.34 -4.26 11.28
CA LYS A 60 10.79 -4.53 11.27
C LYS A 60 11.46 -3.92 10.06
N TRP A 61 10.84 -4.02 8.88
CA TRP A 61 11.36 -3.42 7.66
C TRP A 61 11.50 -1.89 7.79
N PHE A 62 10.52 -1.22 8.39
CA PHE A 62 10.62 0.22 8.67
C PHE A 62 11.68 0.51 9.74
N GLN A 63 11.78 -0.27 10.81
CA GLN A 63 12.79 -0.10 11.85
C GLN A 63 14.22 -0.27 11.34
N GLU A 64 14.46 -1.22 10.44
CA GLU A 64 15.75 -1.38 9.75
C GLU A 64 16.10 -0.14 8.92
N GLY A 65 15.12 0.39 8.17
CA GLY A 65 15.28 1.64 7.43
C GLY A 65 15.63 2.83 8.34
N ILE A 66 14.92 2.96 9.46
CA ILE A 66 15.18 4.01 10.47
C ILE A 66 16.57 3.86 11.09
N THR A 67 16.95 2.65 11.46
CA THR A 67 18.27 2.36 12.07
C THR A 67 19.41 2.70 11.11
N LYS A 68 19.23 2.40 9.82
CA LYS A 68 20.26 2.58 8.80
C LYS A 68 20.36 4.00 8.24
N HIS A 69 19.23 4.70 8.14
CA HIS A 69 19.15 5.97 7.40
C HIS A 69 18.56 7.12 8.22
N GLY A 70 18.04 6.85 9.41
CA GLY A 70 17.32 7.82 10.22
C GLY A 70 15.81 7.86 9.94
N PRO A 71 15.05 8.67 10.69
CA PRO A 71 13.58 8.71 10.64
C PRO A 71 13.02 9.28 9.32
N ILE A 72 13.85 9.91 8.49
CA ILE A 72 13.48 10.46 7.19
C ILE A 72 14.49 9.94 6.18
N TRP A 73 14.03 9.12 5.23
CA TRP A 73 14.91 8.48 4.27
C TRP A 73 14.22 8.24 2.93
N LYS A 74 15.01 8.06 1.86
CA LYS A 74 14.51 7.81 0.51
C LYS A 74 14.59 6.33 0.12
N ALA A 75 13.56 5.88 -0.58
CA ALA A 75 13.42 4.56 -1.16
C ALA A 75 12.86 4.66 -2.59
N SER A 76 12.78 3.53 -3.30
CA SER A 76 11.85 3.40 -4.41
C SER A 76 10.87 2.28 -4.10
N LEU A 77 9.58 2.59 -4.08
CA LEU A 77 8.50 1.66 -3.78
C LEU A 77 7.50 1.66 -4.95
N PHE A 78 7.15 0.48 -5.41
CA PHE A 78 6.24 0.22 -6.54
C PHE A 78 6.62 0.98 -7.82
N GLY A 79 7.92 1.23 -8.04
CA GLY A 79 8.43 1.98 -9.19
C GLY A 79 8.46 3.49 -9.03
N TYR A 80 8.09 4.00 -7.86
CA TYR A 80 8.08 5.42 -7.55
C TYR A 80 9.17 5.77 -6.53
N PRO A 81 9.97 6.82 -6.76
CA PRO A 81 10.80 7.40 -5.72
C PRO A 81 9.93 7.89 -4.56
N THR A 82 10.23 7.41 -3.35
CA THR A 82 9.43 7.65 -2.15
C THR A 82 10.33 8.19 -1.05
N VAL A 83 9.84 9.21 -0.33
CA VAL A 83 10.41 9.61 0.95
C VAL A 83 9.58 8.98 2.06
N VAL A 84 10.22 8.15 2.87
CA VAL A 84 9.62 7.54 4.05
C VAL A 84 9.85 8.47 5.22
N LEU A 85 8.78 8.79 5.94
CA LEU A 85 8.79 9.65 7.10
C LEU A 85 8.30 8.86 8.32
N HIS A 86 9.01 8.94 9.43
CA HIS A 86 8.66 8.26 10.67
C HIS A 86 8.61 9.23 11.85
N GLY A 87 7.57 9.08 12.67
CA GLY A 87 7.42 9.74 13.97
C GLY A 87 6.29 10.77 14.03
N PRO A 88 5.92 11.21 15.25
CA PRO A 88 4.76 12.08 15.45
C PRO A 88 4.84 13.41 14.71
N THR A 89 6.03 14.02 14.65
CA THR A 89 6.25 15.29 13.92
C THR A 89 6.02 15.13 12.42
N ALA A 90 6.51 14.02 11.84
CA ALA A 90 6.29 13.68 10.45
C ALA A 90 4.80 13.45 10.17
N ASN A 91 4.11 12.70 11.03
CA ASN A 91 2.68 12.45 10.89
C ASN A 91 1.90 13.77 10.94
N LYS A 92 2.21 14.64 11.90
CA LYS A 92 1.59 15.97 12.00
C LYS A 92 1.82 16.79 10.73
N PHE A 93 3.04 16.79 10.19
CA PHE A 93 3.33 17.46 8.93
C PHE A 93 2.45 16.92 7.79
N ILE A 94 2.39 15.61 7.59
CA ILE A 94 1.56 14.99 6.54
C ILE A 94 0.07 15.33 6.71
N TYR A 95 -0.47 15.27 7.93
CA TYR A 95 -1.90 15.52 8.17
C TYR A 95 -2.30 17.00 8.18
N THR A 96 -1.34 17.93 8.31
CA THR A 96 -1.61 19.38 8.32
C THR A 96 -1.13 20.10 7.08
N CYS A 97 -0.41 19.41 6.18
CA CYS A 97 0.03 19.97 4.92
C CYS A 97 -1.16 20.36 4.04
N ASP A 98 -1.00 21.43 3.27
CA ASP A 98 -1.99 21.83 2.27
C ASP A 98 -2.14 20.71 1.24
N GLY A 99 -3.39 20.33 0.95
CA GLY A 99 -3.72 19.30 -0.04
C GLY A 99 -3.26 19.63 -1.47
N ASN A 100 -2.93 20.89 -1.77
CA ASN A 100 -2.30 21.29 -3.03
C ASN A 100 -0.80 20.99 -3.08
N ILE A 101 -0.15 20.84 -1.91
CA ILE A 101 1.29 20.52 -1.80
C ILE A 101 1.47 19.00 -1.70
N LEU A 102 0.65 18.34 -0.88
CA LEU A 102 0.67 16.89 -0.70
C LEU A 102 -0.73 16.31 -0.88
N THR A 103 -0.91 15.55 -1.97
CA THR A 103 -2.12 14.77 -2.22
C THR A 103 -1.91 13.31 -1.83
N ASN A 104 -2.98 12.65 -1.40
CA ASN A 104 -2.96 11.20 -1.29
C ASN A 104 -2.90 10.61 -2.70
N THR A 105 -1.93 9.74 -2.95
CA THR A 105 -1.75 9.07 -4.24
C THR A 105 -1.58 7.59 -4.00
N GLN A 106 -2.44 6.77 -4.61
CA GLN A 106 -2.37 5.33 -4.48
C GLN A 106 -1.56 4.70 -5.61
N PRO A 107 -0.99 3.49 -5.41
CA PRO A 107 -0.45 2.71 -6.51
C PRO A 107 -1.52 2.48 -7.60
N PRO A 108 -1.15 2.45 -8.90
CA PRO A 108 -2.11 2.29 -10.00
C PRO A 108 -3.01 1.05 -9.90
N SER A 109 -2.56 0.00 -9.19
CA SER A 109 -3.35 -1.20 -8.93
C SER A 109 -4.61 -0.90 -8.12
N ILE A 110 -4.55 0.00 -7.14
CA ILE A 110 -5.70 0.37 -6.29
C ILE A 110 -6.76 1.08 -7.12
N SER A 111 -6.36 2.06 -7.94
CA SER A 111 -7.27 2.80 -8.82
C SER A 111 -7.93 1.90 -9.87
N ARG A 112 -7.22 0.86 -10.35
CA ARG A 112 -7.78 -0.13 -11.29
C ARG A 112 -8.83 -1.04 -10.65
N ILE A 113 -8.71 -1.35 -9.35
CA ILE A 113 -9.66 -2.21 -8.63
C ILE A 113 -10.86 -1.40 -8.12
N LEU A 114 -10.61 -0.27 -7.47
CA LEU A 114 -11.65 0.53 -6.81
C LEU A 114 -12.26 1.60 -7.71
N GLY A 115 -11.70 1.82 -8.91
CA GLY A 115 -12.06 2.91 -9.81
C GLY A 115 -11.46 4.25 -9.40
N SER A 116 -11.37 5.20 -10.34
CA SER A 116 -10.74 6.52 -10.11
C SER A 116 -11.57 7.49 -9.24
N LYS A 117 -12.82 7.15 -8.93
CA LYS A 117 -13.74 7.98 -8.13
C LYS A 117 -13.97 7.43 -6.72
N ASN A 118 -12.97 6.73 -6.18
CA ASN A 118 -13.03 6.19 -4.82
C ASN A 118 -12.53 7.22 -3.79
N ILE A 119 -12.95 7.10 -2.52
CA ILE A 119 -12.64 8.08 -1.47
C ILE A 119 -11.13 8.20 -1.15
N ILE A 120 -10.34 7.14 -1.36
CA ILE A 120 -8.90 7.16 -1.08
C ILE A 120 -8.05 7.77 -2.21
N GLU A 121 -8.62 7.91 -3.42
CA GLU A 121 -7.99 8.53 -4.60
C GLU A 121 -8.44 9.99 -4.79
N LEU A 122 -9.69 10.31 -4.47
CA LEU A 122 -10.22 11.66 -4.64
C LEU A 122 -9.44 12.69 -3.79
N ALA A 123 -9.31 13.90 -4.33
CA ALA A 123 -8.68 15.04 -3.64
C ALA A 123 -9.58 16.29 -3.66
N GLY A 124 -9.22 17.29 -2.87
CA GLY A 124 -9.85 18.62 -2.89
C GLY A 124 -11.37 18.60 -2.65
N HIS A 125 -12.11 19.29 -3.51
CA HIS A 125 -13.57 19.45 -3.38
C HIS A 125 -14.33 18.13 -3.53
N ASP A 126 -13.94 17.28 -4.47
CA ASP A 126 -14.61 15.99 -4.69
C ASP A 126 -14.45 15.06 -3.49
N HIS A 127 -13.25 14.99 -2.91
CA HIS A 127 -13.02 14.27 -1.67
C HIS A 127 -13.91 14.79 -0.53
N LYS A 128 -13.97 16.12 -0.34
CA LYS A 128 -14.81 16.74 0.70
C LYS A 128 -16.28 16.38 0.52
N ARG A 129 -16.79 16.41 -0.71
CA ARG A 129 -18.19 16.06 -1.03
C ARG A 129 -18.50 14.61 -0.69
N VAL A 130 -17.69 13.67 -1.17
CA VAL A 130 -17.91 12.23 -0.90
C VAL A 130 -17.74 11.93 0.60
N ARG A 131 -16.73 12.51 1.25
CA ARG A 131 -16.53 12.37 2.70
C ARG A 131 -17.71 12.89 3.50
N ALA A 132 -18.29 14.04 3.13
CA ALA A 132 -19.46 14.59 3.80
C ALA A 132 -20.68 13.66 3.68
N ALA A 133 -20.90 13.09 2.49
CA ALA A 133 -21.95 12.10 2.28
C ALA A 133 -21.74 10.85 3.14
N LEU A 134 -20.52 10.29 3.16
CA LEU A 134 -20.18 9.12 4.00
C LEU A 134 -20.37 9.40 5.49
N THR A 135 -19.93 10.58 5.96
CA THR A 135 -20.04 10.97 7.37
C THR A 135 -21.49 11.10 7.81
N SER A 136 -22.43 11.39 6.89
CA SER A 136 -23.85 11.48 7.22
C SER A 136 -24.44 10.14 7.71
N PHE A 137 -23.92 9.01 7.23
CA PHE A 137 -24.29 7.66 7.69
C PHE A 137 -23.66 7.29 9.04
N LEU A 138 -22.65 8.04 9.48
CA LEU A 138 -21.93 7.83 10.74
C LEU A 138 -22.40 8.78 11.86
N LYS A 139 -23.53 9.47 11.66
CA LYS A 139 -24.15 10.30 12.70
C LYS A 139 -24.66 9.42 13.83
N LEU A 140 -24.63 9.95 15.05
CA LEU A 140 -24.98 9.21 16.27
C LEU A 140 -26.39 8.59 16.18
N GLU A 141 -27.35 9.30 15.63
CA GLU A 141 -28.73 8.84 15.48
C GLU A 141 -28.82 7.61 14.58
N VAL A 142 -28.04 7.60 13.49
CA VAL A 142 -27.98 6.48 12.54
C VAL A 142 -27.19 5.31 13.14
N LEU A 143 -26.06 5.60 13.81
CA LEU A 143 -25.24 4.58 14.46
C LEU A 143 -26.01 3.81 15.54
N LYS A 144 -26.89 4.47 16.30
CA LYS A 144 -27.75 3.80 17.29
C LYS A 144 -28.66 2.75 16.64
N GLN A 145 -29.19 3.04 15.45
CA GLN A 145 -30.02 2.10 14.70
C GLN A 145 -29.18 0.93 14.18
N TYR A 146 -27.99 1.22 13.64
CA TYR A 146 -27.06 0.16 13.23
C TYR A 146 -26.61 -0.72 14.39
N ALA A 147 -26.36 -0.15 15.58
CA ALA A 147 -25.93 -0.93 16.74
C ALA A 147 -26.95 -2.01 17.13
N ALA A 148 -28.24 -1.67 17.14
CA ALA A 148 -29.30 -2.64 17.43
C ALA A 148 -29.34 -3.76 16.38
N LYS A 149 -29.25 -3.40 15.09
CA LYS A 149 -29.27 -4.37 13.98
C LYS A 149 -28.02 -5.27 13.97
N VAL A 150 -26.85 -4.69 14.26
CA VAL A 150 -25.59 -5.42 14.37
C VAL A 150 -25.64 -6.39 15.55
N ASP A 151 -26.18 -5.98 16.70
CA ASP A 151 -26.37 -6.88 17.85
C ASP A 151 -27.27 -8.06 17.50
N GLU A 152 -28.40 -7.81 16.82
CA GLU A 152 -29.29 -8.87 16.34
C GLU A 152 -28.58 -9.86 15.40
N GLU A 153 -27.83 -9.37 14.40
CA GLU A 153 -27.09 -10.24 13.47
C GLU A 153 -25.95 -10.99 14.18
N ILE A 154 -25.29 -10.39 15.18
CA ILE A 154 -24.29 -11.06 16.01
C ILE A 154 -24.93 -12.21 16.78
N GLN A 155 -26.05 -11.97 17.47
CA GLN A 155 -26.75 -13.02 18.23
C GLN A 155 -27.17 -14.18 17.31
N HIS A 156 -27.74 -13.87 16.15
CA HIS A 156 -28.09 -14.87 15.15
C HIS A 156 -26.86 -15.66 14.66
N HIS A 157 -25.76 -14.98 14.35
CA HIS A 157 -24.52 -15.61 13.89
C HIS A 157 -23.92 -16.54 14.96
N LEU A 158 -23.91 -16.12 16.23
CA LEU A 158 -23.46 -16.93 17.36
C LEU A 158 -24.33 -18.18 17.54
N GLN A 159 -25.65 -18.04 17.51
CA GLN A 159 -26.57 -19.17 17.63
C GLN A 159 -26.43 -20.17 16.48
N THR A 160 -26.21 -19.68 15.26
CA THR A 160 -26.17 -20.52 14.06
C THR A 160 -24.83 -21.23 13.88
N HIS A 161 -23.72 -20.53 14.14
CA HIS A 161 -22.38 -21.01 13.77
C HIS A 161 -21.48 -21.36 14.95
N TRP A 162 -21.81 -20.91 16.17
CA TRP A 162 -20.96 -21.12 17.36
C TRP A 162 -21.61 -22.06 18.38
N HIS A 163 -22.91 -21.93 18.61
CA HIS A 163 -23.59 -22.69 19.64
C HIS A 163 -23.52 -24.20 19.40
N GLY A 164 -23.11 -24.97 20.41
CA GLY A 164 -23.01 -26.43 20.36
C GLY A 164 -21.77 -26.96 19.63
N GLN A 165 -20.91 -26.09 19.09
CA GLN A 165 -19.64 -26.49 18.49
C GLN A 165 -18.54 -26.54 19.55
N HIS A 166 -17.79 -27.64 19.63
CA HIS A 166 -16.65 -27.77 20.54
C HIS A 166 -15.43 -26.98 20.05
N GLU A 167 -15.32 -26.76 18.74
CA GLU A 167 -14.24 -26.02 18.09
C GLU A 167 -14.81 -25.28 16.88
N VAL A 168 -14.35 -24.04 16.64
CA VAL A 168 -14.81 -23.20 15.54
C VAL A 168 -13.65 -22.52 14.83
N GLN A 169 -13.69 -22.49 13.49
CA GLN A 169 -12.73 -21.74 12.68
C GLN A 169 -13.15 -20.28 12.56
N VAL A 170 -12.75 -19.47 13.55
CA VAL A 170 -13.19 -18.06 13.73
C VAL A 170 -12.99 -17.20 12.47
N TYR A 171 -11.85 -17.34 11.77
CA TYR A 171 -11.56 -16.54 10.58
C TYR A 171 -12.58 -16.75 9.46
N GLU A 172 -13.02 -18.00 9.23
CA GLU A 172 -13.96 -18.34 8.16
C GLU A 172 -15.36 -17.80 8.49
N ILE A 173 -15.84 -18.04 9.71
CA ILE A 173 -17.18 -17.63 10.12
C ILE A 173 -17.31 -16.10 10.24
N LEU A 174 -16.27 -15.40 10.69
CA LEU A 174 -16.28 -13.93 10.71
C LEU A 174 -16.32 -13.32 9.31
N ASN A 175 -15.69 -13.93 8.30
CA ASN A 175 -15.78 -13.43 6.94
C ASN A 175 -17.22 -13.48 6.39
N PHE A 176 -18.00 -14.51 6.74
CA PHE A 176 -19.42 -14.56 6.40
C PHE A 176 -20.24 -13.49 7.12
N PHE A 177 -19.90 -13.19 8.38
CA PHE A 177 -20.59 -12.15 9.16
C PHE A 177 -20.32 -10.74 8.61
N VAL A 178 -19.07 -10.39 8.32
CA VAL A 178 -18.68 -9.02 7.90
C VAL A 178 -19.18 -8.66 6.49
N LEU A 179 -19.42 -9.66 5.64
CA LEU A 179 -19.84 -9.45 4.23
C LEU A 179 -21.35 -9.46 4.01
N ARG A 180 -22.15 -9.73 5.06
CA ARG A 180 -23.62 -9.82 5.00
C ARG A 180 -24.29 -8.48 5.30
#